data_AF-H0ELZ6-F1
#
_entry.id   AF-H0ELZ6-F1
#
_cell.length_a   1.000
_cell.length_b   1.000
_cell.length_c   1.000
_cell.angle_alpha   90.00
_cell.angle_beta   90.00
_cell.angle_gamma   90.00
#
_symmetry.space_group_name_H-M   'P 1'
#
loop_
_entity.id
_entity.type
_entity.pdbx_description
1 polymer ?
#
loop_
_entity_poly.entity_id
_entity_poly.type
_entity_poly.pdbx_seq_one_letter_code
_entity_poly.pdbx_strand_id
1 'polypeptide(L)'
;MSGVMGFALGGAFGLFMASMQYDTPLATNPNAQSIISLPLRQQLKQGFKDMGSRSYSSAKNFGKVGAIFAGTECCIEGFRAKNDLANGVMAGCITGGVLAAPAGPQAALVGCAGFAAFSAAIDSYMRRPSESD
;
A
#
# COMPACT_ATOMS: atom_id res chain seq x y z
N MET A 1 -7.63 -10.10 9.47
CA MET A 1 -8.45 -8.86 9.43
C MET A 1 -7.73 -7.72 8.72
N SER A 2 -6.46 -7.48 9.04
CA SER A 2 -5.61 -6.44 8.44
C SER A 2 -5.59 -6.39 6.91
N GLY A 3 -5.53 -7.54 6.22
CA GLY A 3 -5.50 -7.57 4.75
C GLY A 3 -6.79 -7.05 4.10
N VAL A 4 -7.95 -7.30 4.70
CA VAL A 4 -9.25 -6.78 4.20
C VAL A 4 -9.33 -5.28 4.43
N MET A 5 -8.90 -4.81 5.61
CA MET A 5 -8.84 -3.38 5.91
C MET A 5 -7.85 -2.65 4.99
N GLY A 6 -6.68 -3.23 4.77
CA GLY A 6 -5.70 -2.72 3.80
C GLY A 6 -6.25 -2.68 2.38
N PHE A 7 -7.00 -3.70 1.96
CA PHE A 7 -7.66 -3.71 0.66
C PHE A 7 -8.70 -2.59 0.52
N ALA A 8 -9.56 -2.40 1.53
CA ALA A 8 -10.56 -1.34 1.53
C ALA A 8 -9.92 0.06 1.50
N LEU A 9 -8.93 0.31 2.38
CA LEU A 9 -8.19 1.57 2.43
C LEU A 9 -7.43 1.83 1.12
N GLY A 10 -6.77 0.81 0.57
CA GLY A 10 -6.06 0.92 -0.71
C GLY A 10 -6.99 1.17 -1.89
N GLY A 11 -8.21 0.62 -1.86
CA GLY A 11 -9.24 0.90 -2.86
C GLY A 11 -9.73 2.34 -2.82
N ALA A 12 -10.05 2.84 -1.62
CA ALA A 12 -10.45 4.24 -1.42
C ALA A 12 -9.32 5.21 -1.81
N PHE A 13 -8.10 4.96 -1.34
CA PHE A 13 -6.93 5.76 -1.70
C PHE A 13 -6.63 5.72 -3.20
N GLY A 14 -6.72 4.55 -3.83
CA GLY A 14 -6.50 4.39 -5.26
C GLY A 14 -7.55 5.08 -6.12
N LEU A 15 -8.81 5.10 -5.67
CA LEU A 15 -9.89 5.84 -6.35
C LEU A 15 -9.70 7.35 -6.22
N PHE A 16 -9.30 7.81 -5.02
CA PHE A 16 -8.96 9.21 -4.78
C PHE A 16 -7.77 9.68 -5.64
N MET A 17 -6.67 8.94 -5.66
CA MET A 17 -5.52 9.24 -6.53
C MET A 17 -5.88 9.21 -8.01
N ALA A 18 -6.70 8.25 -8.45
CA ALA A 18 -7.18 8.21 -9.84
C ALA A 18 -8.05 9.42 -10.20
N SER A 19 -8.84 9.94 -9.25
CA SER A 19 -9.63 11.16 -9.46
C SER A 19 -8.76 12.42 -9.57
N MET A 20 -7.63 12.50 -8.86
CA MET A 20 -6.69 13.62 -8.97
C MET A 20 -5.86 13.59 -10.25
N GLN A 21 -5.59 12.40 -10.79
CA GLN A 21 -4.80 12.25 -12.03
C GLN A 21 -5.59 12.57 -13.31
N TYR A 22 -6.90 12.80 -13.20
CA TYR A 22 -7.72 13.25 -14.33
C TYR A 22 -7.31 14.62 -14.89
N ASP A 23 -6.58 15.43 -14.12
CA ASP A 23 -6.02 16.73 -14.54
C ASP A 23 -4.62 16.65 -15.18
N THR A 24 -3.95 15.48 -15.18
CA THR A 24 -2.62 15.37 -15.81
C THR A 24 -2.75 15.40 -17.34
N PRO A 25 -2.00 16.28 -18.04
CA PRO A 25 -2.23 16.56 -19.44
C PRO A 25 -2.04 15.30 -20.28
N LEU A 26 -3.03 15.05 -21.13
CA LEU A 26 -3.13 14.06 -22.20
C LEU A 26 -1.90 13.91 -23.13
N ALA A 27 -0.86 14.72 -22.95
CA ALA A 27 0.37 14.71 -23.74
C ALA A 27 1.33 13.55 -23.36
N THR A 28 1.29 13.05 -22.12
CA THR A 28 2.21 11.99 -21.65
C THR A 28 1.67 10.56 -21.87
N ASN A 29 0.41 10.40 -22.26
CA ASN A 29 -0.19 9.09 -22.51
C ASN A 29 -0.56 8.94 -24.01
N PRO A 30 0.19 8.16 -24.80
CA PRO A 30 -0.08 7.97 -26.23
C PRO A 30 -1.44 7.33 -26.53
N ASN A 31 -2.11 6.73 -25.54
CA ASN A 31 -3.49 6.22 -25.68
C ASN A 31 -4.57 7.30 -25.46
N ALA A 32 -4.23 8.47 -24.89
CA ALA A 32 -5.23 9.46 -24.53
C ALA A 32 -5.80 10.22 -25.75
N GLN A 33 -4.99 10.39 -26.80
CA GLN A 33 -5.44 10.93 -28.10
C GLN A 33 -6.50 10.05 -28.77
N SER A 34 -6.39 8.73 -28.60
CA SER A 34 -7.37 7.79 -29.14
C SER A 34 -8.69 7.76 -28.35
N ILE A 35 -8.74 8.30 -27.12
CA ILE A 35 -9.93 8.28 -26.26
C ILE A 35 -10.83 9.50 -26.51
N ILE A 36 -10.25 10.69 -26.72
CA ILE A 36 -11.02 11.92 -26.99
C ILE A 36 -11.87 11.83 -28.25
N SER A 37 -11.44 11.08 -29.26
CA SER A 37 -12.18 10.93 -30.51
C SER A 37 -13.39 10.00 -30.42
N LEU A 38 -13.64 9.33 -29.28
CA LEU A 38 -14.82 8.48 -29.09
C LEU A 38 -16.01 9.26 -28.51
N PRO A 39 -17.25 8.80 -28.73
CA PRO A 39 -18.44 9.41 -28.11
C PRO A 39 -18.31 9.44 -26.57
N LEU A 40 -18.87 10.49 -25.94
CA LEU A 40 -18.79 10.75 -24.49
C LEU A 40 -19.13 9.52 -23.62
N ARG A 41 -20.06 8.68 -24.06
CA ARG A 41 -20.41 7.43 -23.36
C ARG A 41 -19.25 6.44 -23.31
N GLN A 42 -18.47 6.33 -24.37
CA GLN A 42 -17.31 5.43 -24.43
C GLN A 42 -16.13 6.00 -23.66
N GLN A 43 -15.94 7.33 -23.67
CA GLN A 43 -14.92 8.01 -22.86
C GLN A 43 -15.17 7.82 -21.37
N LEU A 44 -16.40 8.04 -20.92
CA LEU A 44 -16.79 7.79 -19.53
C LEU A 44 -16.61 6.31 -19.17
N LYS A 45 -17.07 5.38 -20.02
CA LYS A 45 -16.92 3.94 -19.78
C LYS A 45 -15.45 3.52 -19.67
N GLN A 46 -14.58 4.04 -20.52
CA GLN A 46 -13.15 3.75 -20.50
C GLN A 46 -12.46 4.39 -19.28
N GLY A 47 -12.85 5.62 -18.94
CA GLY A 47 -12.41 6.33 -17.76
C GLY A 47 -12.74 5.60 -16.45
N PHE A 48 -14.00 5.20 -16.28
CA PHE A 48 -14.42 4.38 -15.14
C PHE A 48 -13.68 3.04 -15.08
N LYS A 49 -13.41 2.41 -16.24
CA LYS A 49 -12.64 1.16 -16.29
C LYS A 49 -11.18 1.37 -15.87
N ASP A 50 -10.54 2.45 -16.28
CA ASP A 50 -9.17 2.77 -15.87
C ASP A 50 -9.09 3.13 -14.39
N MET A 51 -10.01 3.99 -13.90
CA MET A 51 -10.12 4.32 -12.47
C MET A 51 -10.30 3.07 -11.61
N GLY A 52 -11.20 2.17 -12.01
CA GLY A 52 -11.45 0.92 -11.32
C GLY A 52 -10.23 0.00 -11.33
N SER A 53 -9.54 -0.12 -12.47
CA SER A 53 -8.32 -0.93 -12.59
C SER A 53 -7.20 -0.43 -11.67
N ARG A 54 -6.98 0.89 -11.64
CA ARG A 54 -5.97 1.52 -10.77
C ARG A 54 -6.32 1.36 -9.29
N SER A 55 -7.57 1.65 -8.92
CA SER A 55 -8.07 1.47 -7.55
C SER A 55 -7.91 0.03 -7.09
N TYR A 56 -8.24 -0.94 -7.94
CA TYR A 56 -8.10 -2.37 -7.63
C TYR A 56 -6.65 -2.82 -7.49
N SER A 57 -5.74 -2.29 -8.32
CA SER A 57 -4.30 -2.54 -8.19
C SER A 57 -3.77 -2.01 -6.84
N SER A 58 -4.14 -0.79 -6.47
CA SER A 58 -3.81 -0.21 -5.17
C SER A 58 -4.37 -1.05 -4.02
N ALA A 59 -5.66 -1.40 -4.06
CA ALA A 59 -6.32 -2.26 -3.07
C ALA A 59 -5.56 -3.58 -2.87
N LYS A 60 -5.15 -4.25 -3.97
CA LYS A 60 -4.34 -5.48 -3.89
C LYS A 60 -3.01 -5.26 -3.19
N ASN A 61 -2.30 -4.17 -3.51
CA ASN A 61 -0.99 -3.90 -2.92
C ASN A 61 -1.09 -3.61 -1.41
N PHE A 62 -2.01 -2.74 -0.99
CA PHE A 62 -2.23 -2.45 0.42
C PHE A 62 -2.78 -3.65 1.19
N GLY A 63 -3.65 -4.45 0.57
CA GLY A 63 -4.13 -5.70 1.16
C GLY A 63 -3.01 -6.70 1.40
N LYS A 64 -2.08 -6.86 0.43
CA LYS A 64 -0.88 -7.69 0.60
C LYS A 64 0.01 -7.20 1.74
N VAL A 65 0.31 -5.91 1.77
CA VAL A 65 1.12 -5.30 2.84
C VAL A 65 0.50 -5.59 4.21
N GLY A 66 -0.79 -5.28 4.40
CA GLY A 66 -1.46 -5.48 5.68
C GLY A 66 -1.58 -6.96 6.09
N ALA A 67 -1.77 -7.86 5.13
CA ALA A 67 -1.84 -9.30 5.39
C ALA A 67 -0.48 -9.87 5.82
N ILE A 68 0.59 -9.53 5.11
CA ILE A 68 1.94 -10.02 5.42
C ILE A 68 2.42 -9.43 6.74
N PHE A 69 2.26 -8.11 6.94
CA PHE A 69 2.69 -7.44 8.18
C PHE A 69 2.04 -8.06 9.42
N ALA A 70 0.72 -8.02 9.51
CA ALA A 70 0.04 -8.54 10.70
C ALA A 70 0.19 -10.06 10.86
N GLY A 71 0.31 -10.80 9.75
CA GLY A 71 0.59 -12.23 9.80
C GLY A 71 1.96 -12.51 10.39
N THR A 72 2.99 -11.80 9.93
CA THR A 72 4.36 -11.96 10.44
C THR A 72 4.49 -11.52 11.89
N GLU A 73 3.89 -10.38 12.25
CA GLU A 73 3.85 -9.90 13.64
C GLU A 73 3.19 -10.93 14.56
N CYS A 74 2.00 -11.43 14.18
CA CYS A 74 1.29 -12.44 14.96
C CYS A 74 2.11 -13.74 15.14
N CYS A 75 2.82 -14.19 14.09
CA CYS A 75 3.71 -15.35 14.21
C CYS A 75 4.91 -15.09 15.13
N ILE A 76 5.53 -13.90 15.06
CA ILE A 76 6.66 -13.52 15.91
C ILE A 76 6.23 -13.42 17.36
N GLU A 77 5.09 -12.77 17.63
CA GLU A 77 4.50 -12.66 18.96
C GLU A 77 4.16 -14.03 19.54
N GLY A 78 3.56 -14.91 18.74
CA GLY A 78 3.26 -16.29 19.14
C GLY A 78 4.51 -17.08 19.50
N PHE A 79 5.63 -16.85 18.82
CA PHE A 79 6.90 -17.53 19.11
C PHE A 79 7.67 -16.92 20.29
N ARG A 80 7.71 -15.59 20.41
CA ARG A 80 8.49 -14.88 21.45
C ARG A 80 7.72 -14.67 22.76
N ALA A 81 6.39 -14.80 22.74
CA ALA A 81 5.49 -14.51 23.85
C ALA A 81 5.72 -13.13 24.50
N LYS A 82 6.13 -12.14 23.69
CA LYS A 82 6.34 -10.75 24.09
C LYS A 82 5.76 -9.86 23.00
N ASN A 83 5.26 -8.68 23.38
CA ASN A 83 4.84 -7.63 22.45
C ASN A 83 5.66 -6.35 22.71
N ASP A 84 6.78 -6.23 22.01
CA ASP A 84 7.73 -5.12 22.06
C ASP A 84 7.95 -4.49 20.68
N LEU A 85 8.54 -3.29 20.66
CA LEU A 85 8.87 -2.56 19.43
C LEU A 85 9.68 -3.41 18.43
N ALA A 86 10.51 -4.33 18.93
CA ALA A 86 11.31 -5.21 18.08
C ALA A 86 10.44 -6.10 17.18
N ASN A 87 9.24 -6.50 17.63
CA ASN A 87 8.35 -7.32 16.82
C ASN A 87 7.83 -6.56 15.61
N GLY A 88 7.37 -5.31 15.79
CA GLY A 88 6.92 -4.46 14.69
C GLY A 88 8.05 -4.15 13.71
N VAL A 89 9.28 -3.90 14.21
CA VAL A 89 10.46 -3.68 13.36
C VAL A 89 10.83 -4.93 12.54
N MET A 90 10.81 -6.11 13.16
CA MET A 90 11.10 -7.37 12.49
C MET A 90 10.01 -7.71 11.46
N ALA A 91 8.73 -7.60 11.83
CA ALA A 91 7.60 -7.80 10.94
C ALA A 91 7.64 -6.82 9.76
N GLY A 92 7.98 -5.56 10.02
CA GLY A 92 8.20 -4.53 9.02
C GLY A 92 9.32 -4.91 8.05
N CYS A 93 10.50 -5.26 8.56
CA CYS A 93 11.62 -5.70 7.72
C CYS A 93 11.25 -6.89 6.83
N ILE A 94 10.63 -7.93 7.40
CA ILE A 94 10.24 -9.13 6.65
C ILE A 94 9.21 -8.75 5.58
N THR A 95 8.21 -7.96 5.92
CA THR A 95 7.18 -7.52 4.97
C THR A 95 7.77 -6.73 3.81
N GLY A 96 8.60 -5.71 4.11
CA GLY A 96 9.26 -4.89 3.10
C GLY A 96 10.24 -5.67 2.23
N GLY A 97 11.01 -6.58 2.85
CA GLY A 97 11.94 -7.45 2.16
C GLY A 97 11.24 -8.43 1.21
N VAL A 98 10.17 -9.09 1.66
CA VAL A 98 9.38 -10.03 0.85
C VAL A 98 8.69 -9.33 -0.31
N LEU A 99 8.12 -8.14 -0.09
CA LEU A 99 7.44 -7.38 -1.14
C LEU A 99 8.42 -6.86 -2.21
N ALA A 100 9.64 -6.49 -1.81
CA ALA A 100 10.65 -5.98 -2.73
C ALA A 100 11.58 -7.07 -3.30
N ALA A 101 11.51 -8.30 -2.81
CA ALA A 101 12.32 -9.44 -3.28
C ALA A 101 12.26 -9.65 -4.81
N PRO A 102 11.10 -9.52 -5.50
CA PRO A 102 11.05 -9.67 -6.95
C PRO A 102 11.85 -8.62 -7.73
N ALA A 103 12.14 -7.47 -7.11
CA ALA A 103 12.96 -6.40 -7.71
C ALA A 103 14.46 -6.57 -7.45
N GLY A 104 14.87 -7.68 -6.81
CA GLY A 104 16.27 -8.03 -6.56
C GLY A 104 16.73 -7.81 -5.10
N PRO A 105 17.94 -8.27 -4.75
CA PRO A 105 18.42 -8.28 -3.37
C PRO A 105 18.64 -6.87 -2.79
N GLN A 106 19.09 -5.92 -3.61
CA GLN A 106 19.25 -4.53 -3.16
C GLN A 106 17.90 -3.89 -2.84
N ALA A 107 16.88 -4.12 -3.67
CA ALA A 107 15.53 -3.66 -3.41
C ALA A 107 14.94 -4.31 -2.14
N ALA A 108 15.20 -5.60 -1.92
CA ALA A 108 14.79 -6.29 -0.69
C ALA A 108 15.43 -5.67 0.57
N LEU A 109 16.72 -5.34 0.53
CA LEU A 109 17.41 -4.68 1.65
C LEU A 109 16.86 -3.29 1.93
N VAL A 110 16.66 -2.48 0.89
CA VAL A 110 16.06 -1.14 1.02
C VAL A 110 14.61 -1.25 1.51
N GLY A 111 13.85 -2.20 0.99
CA GLY A 111 12.48 -2.49 1.40
C GLY A 111 12.40 -2.90 2.87
N CYS A 112 13.26 -3.82 3.31
CA CYS A 112 13.37 -4.19 4.73
C CYS A 112 13.70 -2.97 5.59
N ALA A 113 14.74 -2.21 5.26
CA ALA A 113 15.16 -1.06 6.05
C ALA A 113 14.04 0.02 6.14
N GLY A 114 13.39 0.32 5.01
CA GLY A 114 12.31 1.31 4.95
C GLY A 114 11.09 0.90 5.77
N PHE A 115 10.61 -0.33 5.61
CA PHE A 115 9.45 -0.82 6.37
C PHE A 115 9.78 -1.01 7.85
N ALA A 116 10.99 -1.47 8.20
CA ALA A 116 11.43 -1.57 9.59
C ALA A 116 11.45 -0.20 10.28
N ALA A 117 11.99 0.82 9.62
CA ALA A 117 12.01 2.19 10.13
C ALA A 117 10.59 2.77 10.26
N PHE A 118 9.73 2.54 9.26
CA PHE A 118 8.34 2.97 9.31
C PHE A 118 7.57 2.31 10.46
N SER A 119 7.71 0.99 10.63
CA SER A 119 7.08 0.26 11.74
C SER A 119 7.61 0.73 13.10
N ALA A 120 8.92 0.99 13.23
CA ALA A 120 9.48 1.58 14.46
C ALA A 120 8.83 2.93 14.79
N ALA A 121 8.66 3.79 13.78
CA ALA A 121 8.06 5.11 13.96
C ALA A 121 6.59 5.02 14.39
N ILE A 122 5.80 4.17 13.73
CA ILE A 122 4.38 3.99 14.08
C ILE A 122 4.22 3.36 15.46
N ASP A 123 4.93 2.28 15.77
CA ASP A 123 4.81 1.64 17.07
C ASP A 123 5.32 2.53 18.20
N SER A 124 6.39 3.29 17.98
CA SER A 124 6.86 4.27 18.96
C SER A 124 5.83 5.37 19.19
N TYR A 125 5.17 5.86 18.13
CA TYR A 125 4.10 6.84 18.22
C TYR A 125 2.87 6.32 18.98
N MET A 126 2.41 5.11 18.67
CA MET A 126 1.24 4.51 19.32
C MET A 126 1.49 4.15 20.79
N ARG A 127 2.74 3.88 21.18
CA ARG A 127 3.13 3.55 22.57
C ARG A 127 3.47 4.77 23.41
N ARG A 128 3.45 6.00 22.86
CA ARG A 128 3.66 7.20 23.68
C ARG A 128 2.48 7.34 24.65
N PRO A 129 2.72 7.55 25.95
CA PRO A 129 1.63 7.91 26.85
C PRO A 129 1.02 9.22 26.36
N SER A 130 -0.32 9.28 26.26
CA SER A 130 -1.02 10.54 26.07
C SER A 130 -0.72 11.41 27.27
N GLU A 131 -0.13 12.59 27.07
CA GLU A 131 -0.09 13.63 28.10
C GLU A 131 -1.52 13.86 28.56
N SER A 132 -1.79 13.43 29.79
CA SER A 132 -3.04 13.64 30.50
C SER A 132 -3.22 15.14 30.74
N ASP A 133 -4.27 15.71 30.13
CA ASP A 133 -4.98 16.89 30.66
C ASP A 133 -5.63 16.56 32.01
#